data_AF-A0A5E4AH42-F1
#
_entry.id   AF-A0A5E4AH42-F1
#
_cell.length_a   1.000
_cell.length_b   1.000
_cell.length_c   1.000
_cell.angle_alpha   90.00
_cell.angle_beta   90.00
_cell.angle_gamma   90.00
#
_symmetry.space_group_name_H-M   'P 1'
#
loop_
_entity.id
_entity.type
_entity.pdbx_description
1 polymer ?
#
loop_
_entity_poly.entity_id
_entity_poly.type
_entity_poly.pdbx_seq_one_letter_code
_entity_poly.pdbx_strand_id
1 'polypeptide(L)'
;MMGKEEEIARIARRLDKMVTRKSAEGAMDLLRELKAMPITLHLLQSTRVGMSVNALRKQSSDEEVIALAKSLIKSWKKLLDASDAKTRNRGKGTPLPTSSSKDGSEAMDPSRKRPELPRMLSTPRITTFPPAPVTCDAVRNKCRELLTTALQTDHDHAAVGADCERLSAQIEEYILCAGILGPRASGGL
;
A
#
# COMPACT_ATOMS: atom_id res chain seq x y z
N MET A 1 -19.15 1.61 -24.51
CA MET A 1 -18.13 0.59 -24.86
C MET A 1 -17.75 -0.16 -23.59
N MET A 2 -18.39 -1.30 -23.31
CA MET A 2 -18.20 -2.01 -22.02
C MET A 2 -17.60 -3.43 -22.17
N GLY A 3 -17.39 -3.90 -23.41
CA GLY A 3 -17.03 -5.30 -23.65
C GLY A 3 -15.59 -5.68 -23.29
N LYS A 4 -14.62 -4.76 -23.36
CA LYS A 4 -13.20 -5.11 -23.12
C LYS A 4 -12.92 -5.45 -21.66
N GLU A 5 -13.52 -4.72 -20.73
CA GLU A 5 -13.37 -4.97 -19.29
C GLU A 5 -14.02 -6.30 -18.90
N GLU A 6 -15.23 -6.55 -19.40
CA GLU A 6 -15.96 -7.78 -19.14
C GLU A 6 -15.24 -9.01 -19.70
N GLU A 7 -14.62 -8.89 -20.87
CA GLU A 7 -13.81 -9.94 -21.50
C GLU A 7 -12.56 -10.27 -20.66
N ILE A 8 -11.82 -9.25 -20.21
CA ILE A 8 -10.66 -9.44 -19.31
C ILE A 8 -11.11 -10.09 -18.01
N ALA A 9 -12.23 -9.65 -17.44
CA ALA A 9 -12.78 -10.25 -16.22
C ALA A 9 -13.20 -11.72 -16.44
N ARG A 10 -13.73 -12.07 -17.62
CA ARG A 10 -14.07 -13.45 -17.99
C ARG A 10 -12.83 -14.32 -18.05
N ILE A 11 -11.75 -13.84 -18.68
CA ILE A 11 -10.48 -14.56 -18.75
C ILE A 11 -9.86 -14.71 -17.37
N ALA A 12 -9.85 -13.65 -16.56
CA ALA A 12 -9.34 -13.69 -15.19
C ALA A 12 -10.04 -14.78 -14.36
N ARG A 13 -11.37 -14.85 -14.42
CA ARG A 13 -12.15 -15.91 -13.75
C ARG A 13 -11.83 -17.31 -14.27
N ARG A 14 -11.59 -17.47 -15.58
CA ARG A 14 -11.19 -18.77 -16.16
C ARG A 14 -9.81 -19.19 -15.69
N LEU A 15 -8.83 -18.28 -15.70
CA LEU A 15 -7.49 -18.53 -15.17
C LEU A 15 -7.52 -18.91 -13.69
N ASP A 16 -8.35 -18.25 -12.89
CA ASP A 16 -8.51 -18.56 -11.47
C ASP A 16 -9.09 -19.97 -11.22
N LYS A 17 -10.05 -20.39 -12.06
CA LYS A 17 -10.59 -21.76 -12.06
C LYS A 17 -9.52 -22.79 -12.44
N MET A 18 -8.65 -22.47 -13.37
CA MET A 18 -7.53 -23.34 -13.76
C MET A 18 -6.49 -23.45 -12.64
N VAL A 19 -6.26 -22.34 -11.93
CA VAL A 19 -5.40 -22.29 -10.75
C VAL A 19 -5.93 -23.20 -9.65
N THR A 20 -7.19 -23.02 -9.27
CA THR A 20 -7.82 -23.84 -8.22
C THR A 20 -7.88 -25.33 -8.58
N ARG A 21 -8.04 -25.67 -9.87
CA ARG A 21 -8.07 -27.06 -10.36
C ARG A 21 -6.70 -27.66 -10.68
N LYS A 22 -5.60 -26.91 -10.51
CA LYS A 22 -4.22 -27.32 -10.87
C LYS A 22 -4.11 -27.89 -12.29
N SER A 23 -4.87 -27.34 -13.22
CA SER A 23 -4.87 -27.77 -14.62
C SER A 23 -4.37 -26.61 -15.49
N ALA A 24 -3.40 -26.89 -16.36
CA ALA A 24 -2.85 -25.92 -17.30
C ALA A 24 -3.48 -26.01 -18.71
N GLU A 25 -4.42 -26.94 -18.91
CA GLU A 25 -5.07 -27.22 -20.18
C GLU A 25 -5.87 -26.00 -20.69
N GLY A 26 -5.40 -25.35 -21.77
CA GLY A 26 -6.00 -24.13 -22.32
C GLY A 26 -5.50 -22.81 -21.69
N ALA A 27 -4.51 -22.87 -20.80
CA ALA A 27 -3.92 -21.67 -20.19
C ALA A 27 -3.21 -20.81 -21.24
N MET A 28 -2.63 -21.46 -22.26
CA MET A 28 -1.90 -20.77 -23.31
C MET A 28 -2.76 -19.81 -24.12
N ASP A 29 -3.96 -20.24 -24.50
CA ASP A 29 -4.86 -19.42 -25.31
C ASP A 29 -5.35 -18.20 -24.53
N LEU A 30 -5.71 -18.40 -23.25
CA LEU A 30 -6.13 -17.32 -22.36
C LEU A 30 -5.01 -16.28 -22.13
N LEU A 31 -3.75 -16.72 -22.01
CA LEU A 31 -2.61 -15.80 -21.88
C LEU A 31 -2.31 -15.05 -23.18
N ARG A 32 -2.49 -15.69 -24.35
CA ARG A 32 -2.34 -15.03 -25.66
C ARG A 32 -3.43 -13.99 -25.86
N GLU A 33 -4.66 -14.31 -25.50
CA GLU A 33 -5.80 -13.39 -25.56
C GLU A 33 -5.58 -12.18 -24.64
N LEU A 34 -5.09 -12.40 -23.41
CA LEU A 34 -4.68 -11.33 -22.51
C LEU A 34 -3.56 -10.45 -23.08
N LYS A 35 -2.62 -11.02 -23.84
CA LYS A 35 -1.53 -10.28 -24.47
C LYS A 35 -1.99 -9.44 -25.65
N ALA A 36 -3.00 -9.90 -26.39
CA ALA A 36 -3.56 -9.18 -27.52
C ALA A 36 -4.40 -7.96 -27.09
N MET A 37 -4.88 -7.95 -25.85
CA MET A 37 -5.67 -6.86 -25.30
C MET A 37 -4.80 -5.80 -24.61
N PRO A 38 -4.99 -4.50 -24.91
CA PRO A 38 -4.30 -3.43 -24.20
C PRO A 38 -4.87 -3.29 -22.77
N ILE A 39 -4.22 -3.92 -21.80
CA ILE A 39 -4.55 -3.77 -20.38
C ILE A 39 -4.05 -2.41 -19.87
N THR A 40 -4.94 -1.69 -19.19
CA THR A 40 -4.61 -0.47 -18.44
C THR A 40 -4.49 -0.79 -16.95
N LEU A 41 -3.89 0.13 -16.19
CA LEU A 41 -3.78 0.00 -14.73
C LEU A 41 -5.15 -0.21 -14.07
N HIS A 42 -6.17 0.54 -14.51
CA HIS A 42 -7.54 0.43 -14.01
C HIS A 42 -8.10 -0.99 -14.21
N LEU A 43 -7.88 -1.59 -15.38
CA LEU A 43 -8.33 -2.95 -15.68
C LEU A 43 -7.59 -3.99 -14.84
N LEU A 44 -6.30 -3.79 -14.58
CA LEU A 44 -5.52 -4.69 -13.74
C LEU A 44 -5.99 -4.68 -12.28
N GLN A 45 -6.35 -3.51 -11.75
CA GLN A 45 -6.84 -3.32 -10.39
C GLN A 45 -8.28 -3.85 -10.21
N SER A 46 -9.18 -3.51 -11.13
CA SER A 46 -10.60 -3.94 -11.09
C SER A 46 -10.76 -5.45 -11.28
N THR A 47 -10.11 -6.02 -12.30
CA THR A 47 -10.28 -7.44 -12.64
C THR A 47 -9.41 -8.39 -11.81
N ARG A 48 -8.41 -7.86 -11.09
CA ARG A 48 -7.47 -8.63 -10.27
C ARG A 48 -6.70 -9.72 -11.04
N VAL A 49 -6.65 -9.64 -12.38
CA VAL A 49 -6.04 -10.66 -13.26
C VAL A 49 -4.55 -10.89 -12.98
N GLY A 50 -3.85 -9.88 -12.46
CA GLY A 50 -2.45 -10.00 -12.05
C GLY A 50 -2.20 -11.11 -11.02
N MET A 51 -3.14 -11.34 -10.11
CA MET A 51 -3.02 -12.41 -9.10
C MET A 51 -3.21 -13.79 -9.71
N SER A 52 -4.24 -13.98 -10.53
CA SER A 52 -4.51 -15.26 -11.18
C SER A 52 -3.38 -15.65 -12.14
N VAL A 53 -2.82 -14.71 -12.91
CA VAL A 53 -1.64 -14.97 -13.78
C VAL A 53 -0.38 -15.27 -12.96
N ASN A 54 -0.17 -14.57 -11.83
CA ASN A 54 0.96 -14.85 -10.94
C ASN A 54 0.85 -16.22 -10.27
N ALA A 55 -0.36 -16.63 -9.89
CA ALA A 55 -0.63 -17.95 -9.33
C ALA A 55 -0.39 -19.02 -10.40
N LEU A 56 -0.96 -18.85 -11.60
CA LEU A 56 -0.76 -19.74 -12.75
C LEU A 56 0.72 -19.97 -13.03
N ARG A 57 1.53 -18.91 -13.10
CA ARG A 57 2.99 -19.02 -13.28
C ARG A 57 3.66 -19.90 -12.22
N LYS A 58 3.20 -19.86 -10.96
CA LYS A 58 3.82 -20.62 -9.86
C LYS A 58 3.46 -22.10 -9.88
N GLN A 59 2.28 -22.45 -10.38
CA GLN A 59 1.77 -23.82 -10.36
C GLN A 59 1.94 -24.57 -11.68
N SER A 60 2.07 -23.86 -12.79
CA SER A 60 2.26 -24.47 -14.11
C SER A 60 3.65 -25.10 -14.18
N SER A 61 3.72 -26.29 -14.79
CA SER A 61 4.99 -26.95 -15.11
C SER A 61 5.43 -26.67 -16.56
N ASP A 62 4.55 -26.08 -17.38
CA ASP A 62 4.84 -25.76 -18.77
C ASP A 62 5.68 -24.48 -18.89
N GLU A 63 6.92 -24.63 -19.37
CA GLU A 63 7.86 -23.52 -19.54
C GLU A 63 7.31 -22.40 -20.44
N GLU A 64 6.54 -22.73 -21.46
CA GLU A 64 5.92 -21.74 -22.36
C GLU A 64 4.84 -20.91 -21.65
N VAL A 65 4.00 -21.56 -20.83
CA VAL A 65 2.99 -20.90 -19.98
C VAL A 65 3.65 -19.97 -18.99
N ILE A 66 4.71 -20.45 -18.33
CA ILE A 66 5.49 -19.69 -17.37
C ILE A 66 6.13 -18.47 -18.05
N ALA A 67 6.74 -18.63 -19.23
CA ALA A 67 7.40 -17.56 -19.96
C ALA A 67 6.42 -16.44 -20.38
N LEU A 68 5.26 -16.82 -20.94
CA LEU A 68 4.21 -15.86 -21.31
C LEU A 68 3.63 -15.14 -20.09
N ALA A 69 3.36 -15.87 -19.00
CA ALA A 69 2.88 -15.26 -17.76
C ALA A 69 3.92 -14.28 -17.16
N LYS A 70 5.21 -14.62 -17.17
CA LYS A 70 6.31 -13.72 -16.75
C LYS A 70 6.34 -12.45 -17.61
N SER A 71 6.18 -12.58 -18.92
CA SER A 71 6.16 -11.44 -19.85
C SER A 71 5.01 -10.48 -19.56
N LEU A 72 3.79 -11.01 -19.37
CA LEU A 72 2.60 -10.22 -19.01
C LEU A 72 2.81 -9.46 -17.69
N ILE A 73 3.28 -10.15 -16.65
CA ILE A 73 3.54 -9.54 -15.34
C ILE A 73 4.59 -8.43 -15.43
N LYS A 74 5.65 -8.61 -16.22
CA LYS A 74 6.68 -7.59 -16.45
C LYS A 74 6.10 -6.36 -17.15
N SER A 75 5.26 -6.56 -18.16
CA SER A 75 4.61 -5.46 -18.90
C SER A 75 3.69 -4.64 -17.99
N TRP A 76 2.91 -5.31 -17.13
CA TRP A 76 2.00 -4.66 -16.19
C TRP A 76 2.73 -3.95 -15.05
N LYS A 77 3.83 -4.52 -14.55
CA LYS A 77 4.68 -3.87 -13.55
C LYS A 77 5.27 -2.55 -14.07
N LYS A 78 5.70 -2.53 -15.34
CA LYS A 78 6.18 -1.30 -15.98
C LYS A 78 5.10 -0.21 -16.08
N LEU A 79 3.83 -0.59 -16.28
CA LEU A 79 2.71 0.35 -16.27
C LEU A 79 2.48 0.98 -14.88
N LEU A 80 2.69 0.21 -13.81
CA LEU A 80 2.66 0.72 -12.43
C LEU A 80 3.82 1.68 -12.16
N ASP A 81 5.06 1.28 -12.50
CA ASP A 81 6.26 2.09 -12.26
C ASP A 81 6.25 3.42 -13.05
N ALA A 82 5.70 3.41 -14.27
CA ALA A 82 5.56 4.61 -15.10
C ALA A 82 4.48 5.57 -14.58
N SER A 83 3.42 5.06 -13.94
CA SER A 83 2.39 5.88 -13.31
C SER A 83 2.93 6.61 -12.07
N ASP A 84 3.77 5.93 -11.28
CA ASP A 84 4.37 6.48 -10.05
C ASP A 84 5.39 7.59 -10.35
N ALA A 85 6.16 7.44 -11.42
CA ALA A 85 7.13 8.44 -11.88
C ALA A 85 6.47 9.78 -12.27
N LYS A 86 5.21 9.78 -12.72
CA LYS A 86 4.47 11.01 -13.06
C LYS A 86 4.05 11.80 -11.81
N THR A 87 3.84 11.12 -10.68
CA THR A 87 3.55 11.75 -9.38
C THR A 87 4.79 12.39 -8.76
N ARG A 88 5.98 11.82 -8.97
CA ARG A 88 7.22 12.32 -8.36
C ARG A 88 7.88 13.49 -9.11
N ASN A 89 7.54 13.74 -10.38
CA ASN A 89 8.22 14.75 -11.21
C ASN A 89 7.55 16.14 -11.23
N ARG A 90 6.65 16.43 -10.29
CA ARG A 90 6.06 17.77 -10.10
C ARG A 90 6.65 18.54 -8.91
N GLY A 91 7.79 18.09 -8.35
CA GLY A 91 8.33 18.66 -7.11
C GLY A 91 9.86 18.69 -6.98
N LYS A 92 10.62 18.79 -8.09
CA LYS A 92 12.06 19.06 -7.98
C LYS A 92 12.44 20.19 -8.93
N GLY A 93 12.28 21.41 -8.43
CA GLY A 93 12.81 22.60 -9.06
C GLY A 93 14.32 22.46 -9.31
N THR A 94 14.70 22.83 -10.53
CA THR A 94 15.88 23.63 -10.88
C THR A 94 17.13 23.45 -10.01
N PRO A 95 18.17 22.75 -10.48
CA PRO A 95 19.52 22.93 -9.96
C PRO A 95 20.15 24.13 -10.67
N LEU A 96 20.19 25.29 -10.02
CA LEU A 96 21.11 26.37 -10.41
C LEU A 96 22.45 26.17 -9.68
N PRO A 97 23.60 26.38 -10.35
CA PRO A 97 24.91 26.06 -9.82
C PRO A 97 25.51 27.26 -9.09
N THR A 98 26.03 27.07 -7.90
CA THR A 98 27.04 27.98 -7.31
C THR A 98 28.12 27.17 -6.59
N SER A 99 29.31 27.33 -7.11
CA SER A 99 30.62 26.89 -6.64
C SER A 99 30.96 27.32 -5.21
N SER A 100 31.71 26.48 -4.47
CA SER A 100 33.04 26.81 -3.91
C SER A 100 33.46 25.85 -2.78
N SER A 101 34.52 25.09 -3.05
CA SER A 101 35.65 24.64 -2.21
C SER A 101 35.64 24.90 -0.69
N LYS A 102 36.03 23.90 0.13
CA LYS A 102 37.31 23.83 0.90
C LYS A 102 37.40 22.56 1.77
N ASP A 103 38.62 22.02 1.79
CA ASP A 103 39.23 20.92 2.54
C ASP A 103 39.44 21.20 4.05
N GLY A 104 39.63 20.14 4.88
CA GLY A 104 40.45 20.21 6.11
C GLY A 104 39.84 19.81 7.49
N SER A 105 40.09 18.55 7.88
CA SER A 105 40.69 18.04 9.14
C SER A 105 40.28 18.48 10.57
N GLU A 106 39.87 17.47 11.36
CA GLU A 106 40.35 17.01 12.69
C GLU A 106 40.29 17.87 14.00
N ALA A 107 39.66 17.23 15.00
CA ALA A 107 39.99 17.10 16.44
C ALA A 107 39.55 18.16 17.49
N MET A 108 38.68 17.74 18.44
CA MET A 108 39.06 17.35 19.82
C MET A 108 37.83 16.85 20.66
N ASP A 109 37.99 15.65 21.23
CA ASP A 109 37.20 14.92 22.25
C ASP A 109 37.38 15.55 23.67
N PRO A 110 36.51 15.37 24.70
CA PRO A 110 36.62 14.23 25.62
C PRO A 110 35.31 13.75 26.33
N SER A 111 35.14 12.42 26.39
CA SER A 111 35.01 11.64 27.65
C SER A 111 33.69 11.61 28.48
N ARG A 112 33.14 10.38 28.56
CA ARG A 112 32.47 9.70 29.71
C ARG A 112 31.06 10.13 30.16
N LYS A 113 30.09 9.20 30.04
CA LYS A 113 29.49 8.42 31.17
C LYS A 113 28.30 7.56 30.70
N ARG A 114 28.43 6.24 30.90
CA ARG A 114 27.35 5.26 31.07
C ARG A 114 26.81 5.40 32.50
N PRO A 115 25.49 5.45 32.73
CA PRO A 115 24.71 4.32 33.32
C PRO A 115 23.28 4.23 32.71
N GLU A 116 22.43 3.21 32.82
CA GLU A 116 22.42 1.83 33.28
C GLU A 116 21.10 1.20 32.76
N LEU A 117 21.13 -0.08 32.42
CA LEU A 117 19.95 -0.93 32.26
C LEU A 117 19.56 -1.47 33.63
N PRO A 118 18.26 -1.48 33.97
CA PRO A 118 17.70 -2.63 34.69
C PRO A 118 17.08 -3.65 33.72
N ARG A 119 17.78 -4.78 33.64
CA ARG A 119 17.28 -6.12 33.29
C ARG A 119 15.99 -6.37 34.11
N MET A 120 14.88 -6.88 33.58
CA MET A 120 14.62 -8.32 33.43
C MET A 120 13.27 -8.59 32.75
N LEU A 121 13.26 -9.70 32.01
CA LEU A 121 12.15 -10.49 31.47
C LEU A 121 10.75 -10.26 32.07
N SER A 122 9.77 -10.05 31.18
CA SER A 122 8.52 -10.82 31.23
C SER A 122 7.92 -10.93 29.83
N THR A 123 7.75 -12.18 29.41
CA THR A 123 7.03 -12.60 28.22
C THR A 123 5.65 -11.96 28.12
N PRO A 124 5.12 -11.65 26.93
CA PRO A 124 3.70 -11.79 26.69
C PRO A 124 3.48 -13.15 26.03
N ARG A 125 3.29 -14.18 26.85
CA ARG A 125 2.32 -15.22 26.47
C ARG A 125 0.96 -14.55 26.55
N ILE A 126 0.56 -13.86 25.48
CA ILE A 126 -0.83 -13.43 25.29
C ILE A 126 -1.36 -14.18 24.09
N THR A 127 -1.72 -15.43 24.38
CA THR A 127 -2.83 -16.11 23.71
C THR A 127 -4.09 -15.32 24.07
N THR A 128 -4.40 -14.28 23.29
CA THR A 128 -5.75 -13.71 23.24
C THR A 128 -5.94 -13.14 21.84
N PHE A 129 -6.65 -13.91 21.01
CA PHE A 129 -7.32 -13.41 19.83
C PHE A 129 -8.52 -12.56 20.29
N PRO A 130 -8.82 -11.41 19.66
CA PRO A 130 -8.24 -10.86 18.44
C PRO A 130 -7.10 -9.86 18.71
N PRO A 131 -6.17 -9.62 17.75
CA PRO A 131 -5.13 -8.61 17.88
C PRO A 131 -5.77 -7.22 17.97
N ALA A 132 -5.46 -6.47 19.02
CA ALA A 132 -5.67 -5.02 19.01
C ALA A 132 -4.92 -4.43 17.79
N PRO A 133 -5.49 -3.46 17.05
CA PRO A 133 -4.82 -2.87 15.90
C PRO A 133 -3.50 -2.23 16.35
N VAL A 134 -2.39 -2.89 16.08
CA VAL A 134 -1.05 -2.29 16.16
C VAL A 134 -0.88 -1.41 14.93
N THR A 135 -1.66 -0.34 14.83
CA THR A 135 -1.25 0.80 14.01
C THR A 135 -0.14 1.48 14.80
N CYS A 136 1.12 1.26 14.42
CA CYS A 136 2.25 1.96 15.02
C CYS A 136 1.99 3.47 15.04
N ASP A 137 2.43 4.15 16.10
CA ASP A 137 2.14 5.57 16.34
C ASP A 137 2.46 6.47 15.14
N ALA A 138 3.43 6.11 14.29
CA ALA A 138 3.74 6.84 13.06
C ALA A 138 2.57 6.94 12.07
N VAL A 139 1.82 5.85 11.84
CA VAL A 139 0.66 5.85 10.94
C VAL A 139 -0.48 6.64 11.57
N ARG A 140 -0.67 6.49 12.88
CA ARG A 140 -1.67 7.22 13.64
C ARG A 140 -1.43 8.73 13.60
N ASN A 141 -0.20 9.16 13.85
CA ASN A 141 0.21 10.55 13.80
C ASN A 141 0.03 11.12 12.38
N LYS A 142 0.35 10.34 11.34
CA LYS A 142 0.12 10.78 9.96
C LYS A 142 -1.36 10.91 9.60
N CYS A 143 -2.21 10.03 10.14
CA CYS A 143 -3.66 10.13 9.99
C CYS A 143 -4.19 11.43 10.64
N ARG A 144 -3.77 11.73 11.87
CA ARG A 144 -4.12 12.99 12.56
C ARG A 144 -3.68 14.21 11.76
N GLU A 145 -2.46 14.21 11.22
CA GLU A 145 -1.95 15.31 10.40
C GLU A 145 -2.80 15.55 9.14
N LEU A 146 -3.21 14.48 8.45
CA LEU A 146 -4.09 14.57 7.27
C LEU A 146 -5.49 15.07 7.65
N LEU A 147 -6.05 14.61 8.77
CA LEU A 147 -7.33 15.06 9.29
C LEU A 147 -7.29 16.54 9.67
N THR A 148 -6.25 16.99 10.39
CA THR A 148 -6.03 18.41 10.72
C THR A 148 -5.97 19.24 9.43
N THR A 149 -5.21 18.80 8.43
CA THR A 149 -5.10 19.51 7.14
C THR A 149 -6.45 19.63 6.43
N ALA A 150 -7.28 18.59 6.47
CA ALA A 150 -8.60 18.61 5.86
C ALA A 150 -9.57 19.55 6.61
N LEU A 151 -9.50 19.58 7.95
CA LEU A 151 -10.30 20.49 8.77
C LEU A 151 -9.89 21.96 8.59
N GLN A 152 -8.65 22.22 8.18
CA GLN A 152 -8.13 23.57 7.96
C GLN A 152 -8.40 24.12 6.54
N THR A 153 -9.30 23.49 5.78
CA THR A 153 -9.71 23.98 4.46
C THR A 153 -10.25 25.41 4.55
N ASP A 154 -9.76 26.28 3.66
CA ASP A 154 -10.12 27.70 3.54
C ASP A 154 -9.74 28.64 4.70
N HIS A 155 -8.90 28.20 5.66
CA HIS A 155 -8.38 29.04 6.78
C HIS A 155 -9.44 29.66 7.73
N ASP A 156 -10.73 29.35 7.57
CA ASP A 156 -11.82 29.86 8.40
C ASP A 156 -11.81 29.33 9.86
N HIS A 157 -11.10 28.24 10.10
CA HIS A 157 -10.95 27.63 11.43
C HIS A 157 -10.35 28.58 12.48
N ALA A 158 -9.52 29.55 12.05
CA ALA A 158 -8.94 30.55 12.92
C ALA A 158 -9.95 31.61 13.38
N ALA A 159 -10.97 31.90 12.58
CA ALA A 159 -12.04 32.84 12.93
C ALA A 159 -13.08 32.22 13.88
N VAL A 160 -13.25 30.89 13.82
CA VAL A 160 -14.19 30.13 14.67
C VAL A 160 -13.54 29.69 16.00
N GLY A 161 -12.21 29.78 16.13
CA GLY A 161 -11.49 29.33 17.32
C GLY A 161 -11.51 27.80 17.48
N ALA A 162 -11.65 27.07 16.38
CA ALA A 162 -11.71 25.61 16.41
C ALA A 162 -10.30 25.02 16.49
N ASP A 163 -10.03 24.28 17.58
CA ASP A 163 -8.79 23.51 17.74
C ASP A 163 -8.84 22.25 16.85
N CYS A 164 -8.38 22.42 15.62
CA CYS A 164 -8.39 21.38 14.60
C CYS A 164 -7.48 20.19 14.96
N GLU A 165 -6.43 20.40 15.75
CA GLU A 165 -5.54 19.33 16.20
C GLU A 165 -6.23 18.45 17.25
N ARG A 166 -6.97 19.06 18.17
CA ARG A 166 -7.76 18.31 19.14
C ARG A 166 -8.91 17.56 18.48
N LEU A 167 -9.61 18.19 17.53
CA LEU A 167 -10.70 17.56 16.79
C LEU A 167 -10.21 16.39 15.94
N SER A 168 -9.07 16.52 15.26
CA SER A 168 -8.49 15.44 14.46
C SER A 168 -8.05 14.25 15.32
N ALA A 169 -7.53 14.51 16.53
CA ALA A 169 -7.20 13.47 17.49
C ALA A 169 -8.45 12.68 17.93
N GLN A 170 -9.55 13.37 18.24
CA GLN A 170 -10.82 12.74 18.64
C GLN A 170 -11.46 11.95 17.50
N ILE A 171 -11.40 12.44 16.26
CA ILE A 171 -11.92 11.73 15.08
C ILE A 171 -11.15 10.43 14.86
N GLU A 172 -9.82 10.46 14.94
CA GLU A 172 -9.00 9.25 14.80
C GLU A 172 -9.31 8.24 15.91
N GLU A 173 -9.43 8.71 17.16
CA GLU A 173 -9.75 7.86 18.31
C GLU A 173 -11.12 7.20 18.15
N TYR A 174 -12.12 7.93 17.64
CA TYR A 174 -13.46 7.40 17.41
C TYR A 174 -13.47 6.37 16.27
N ILE A 175 -12.74 6.60 15.18
CA ILE A 175 -12.61 5.64 14.07
C ILE A 175 -11.96 4.34 14.55
N LEU A 176 -10.91 4.45 15.38
CA LEU A 176 -10.23 3.29 15.95
C LEU A 176 -11.15 2.54 16.94
N CYS A 177 -11.83 3.25 17.83
CA CYS A 177 -12.75 2.66 18.81
C CYS A 177 -13.98 2.02 18.14
N ALA A 178 -14.56 2.65 17.12
CA ALA A 178 -15.69 2.10 16.36
C ALA A 178 -15.29 0.91 15.48
N GLY A 179 -14.01 0.82 15.07
CA GLY A 179 -13.47 -0.35 14.37
C GLY A 179 -13.17 -1.54 15.28
N ILE A 180 -12.88 -1.30 16.57
CA ILE A 180 -12.58 -2.34 17.57
C ILE A 180 -13.85 -2.81 18.29
N LEU A 181 -14.77 -1.89 18.58
CA LEU A 181 -16.08 -2.17 19.16
C LEU A 181 -17.11 -2.14 18.02
N GLY A 182 -17.43 -3.31 17.47
CA GLY A 182 -18.62 -3.48 16.63
C GLY A 182 -19.87 -2.90 17.31
N PRO A 183 -20.96 -2.65 16.56
CA PRO A 183 -22.09 -1.82 17.01
C PRO A 183 -22.48 -2.20 18.44
N ARG A 184 -22.31 -1.25 19.37
CA ARG A 184 -22.86 -1.36 20.73
C ARG A 184 -24.31 -1.76 20.55
N ALA A 185 -24.63 -3.01 20.88
CA ALA A 185 -26.00 -3.43 21.01
C ALA A 185 -26.64 -2.48 22.01
N SER A 186 -27.55 -1.63 21.53
CA SER A 186 -28.49 -0.91 22.36
C SER A 186 -29.38 -1.96 23.05
N GLY A 187 -28.90 -2.49 24.17
CA GLY A 187 -29.73 -3.16 25.15
C GLY A 187 -30.37 -2.10 26.03
N GLY A 188 -31.54 -1.61 25.61
CA GLY A 188 -32.44 -0.89 26.49
C GLY A 188 -33.16 -1.90 27.40
N LEU A 189 -33.03 -1.69 28.71
CA LEU A 189 -34.08 -1.55 29.72
C LEU A 189 -33.42 -1.34 31.07
#